data_AF-A0A5E7HCG8-F1
#
_entry.id   AF-A0A5E7HCG8-F1
#
_cell.length_a   1.000
_cell.length_b   1.000
_cell.length_c   1.000
_cell.angle_alpha   90.00
_cell.angle_beta   90.00
_cell.angle_gamma   90.00
#
_symmetry.space_group_name_H-M   'P 1'
#
loop_
_entity.id
_entity.type
_entity.pdbx_description
1 polymer ?
#
loop_
_entity_poly.entity_id
_entity_poly.type
_entity_poly.pdbx_seq_one_letter_code
_entity_poly.pdbx_strand_id
1 'polypeptide(L)'
;MPPFDDAAEVKYRDARPYVEYNSSPEHLLERVLLTKSQHWEYEQEWRVIKRNIGPEERDFYYERYSSGNACLEEIASLIESNGGPGLYSFEPNAIRSIFFGAKILPEHRLDVINFVKKNNLGIKLFDIELDSQYFWLNKKQIR
;
A
#
# COMPACT_ATOMS: atom_id res chain seq x y z
N MET A 1 4.86 -13.28 -7.91
CA MET A 1 5.83 -12.18 -8.01
C MET A 1 5.30 -11.05 -7.15
N PRO A 2 6.12 -10.47 -6.25
CA PRO A 2 5.67 -9.39 -5.39
C PRO A 2 5.23 -8.18 -6.23
N PRO A 3 4.24 -7.39 -5.76
CA PRO A 3 3.78 -6.20 -6.48
C PRO A 3 4.79 -5.04 -6.42
N PHE A 4 5.63 -5.01 -5.39
CA PHE A 4 6.69 -4.02 -5.15
C PHE A 4 7.92 -4.73 -4.59
N ASP A 5 9.11 -4.16 -4.75
CA ASP A 5 10.37 -4.78 -4.26
C ASP A 5 10.37 -5.00 -2.75
N ASP A 6 9.74 -4.08 -2.00
CA ASP A 6 9.65 -4.13 -0.54
C ASP A 6 8.41 -4.87 -0.02
N ALA A 7 7.64 -5.50 -0.89
CA ALA A 7 6.41 -6.18 -0.50
C ALA A 7 6.72 -7.55 0.12
N ALA A 8 6.23 -7.76 1.33
CA ALA A 8 6.27 -9.03 2.02
C ALA A 8 4.91 -9.74 1.94
N GLU A 9 4.92 -11.02 1.64
CA GLU A 9 3.73 -11.86 1.60
C GLU A 9 3.16 -12.10 3.01
N VAL A 10 1.84 -11.99 3.16
CA VAL A 10 1.16 -12.33 4.41
C VAL A 10 0.99 -13.85 4.50
N LYS A 11 1.47 -14.43 5.60
CA LYS A 11 1.32 -15.86 5.91
C LYS A 11 0.01 -16.11 6.66
N TYR A 12 -0.75 -17.10 6.21
CA TYR A 12 -2.03 -17.46 6.79
C TYR A 12 -1.90 -18.68 7.70
N ARG A 13 -2.48 -18.60 8.92
CA ARG A 13 -2.47 -19.69 9.91
C ARG A 13 -3.76 -19.71 10.71
N ASP A 14 -4.21 -20.89 11.12
CA ASP A 14 -5.35 -21.03 12.04
C ASP A 14 -5.02 -20.56 13.46
N ALA A 15 -3.84 -20.95 13.95
CA ALA A 15 -3.41 -20.63 15.30
C ALA A 15 -2.90 -19.18 15.41
N ARG A 16 -3.34 -18.49 16.47
CA ARG A 16 -2.82 -17.14 16.80
C ARG A 16 -1.30 -17.22 17.00
N PRO A 17 -0.51 -16.35 16.34
CA PRO A 17 0.93 -16.34 16.52
C PRO A 17 1.29 -16.01 17.97
N TYR A 18 2.15 -16.85 18.56
CA TYR A 18 2.75 -16.60 19.87
C TYR A 18 4.02 -15.77 19.69
N VAL A 19 4.19 -14.74 20.51
CA VAL A 19 5.33 -13.82 20.44
C VAL A 19 6.17 -13.98 21.69
N GLU A 20 7.44 -14.38 21.50
CA GLU A 20 8.41 -14.46 22.59
C GLU A 20 9.11 -13.11 22.76
N TYR A 21 9.20 -12.62 23.99
CA TYR A 21 9.73 -11.28 24.29
C TYR A 21 11.19 -11.08 23.82
N ASN A 22 12.00 -12.15 23.79
CA ASN A 22 13.41 -12.11 23.40
C ASN A 22 13.66 -12.62 21.96
N SER A 23 12.63 -12.68 21.12
CA SER A 23 12.80 -13.09 19.72
C SER A 23 13.41 -11.97 18.88
N SER A 24 14.03 -12.32 17.76
CA SER A 24 14.66 -11.32 16.90
C SER A 24 13.62 -10.35 16.31
N PRO A 25 13.98 -9.09 16.02
CA PRO A 25 13.07 -8.12 15.41
C PRO A 25 12.41 -8.64 14.13
N GLU A 26 13.11 -9.42 13.31
CA GLU A 26 12.61 -10.00 12.08
C GLU A 26 11.51 -11.04 12.36
N HIS A 27 11.71 -11.89 13.37
CA HIS A 27 10.71 -12.84 13.83
C HIS A 27 9.47 -12.14 14.40
N LEU A 28 9.67 -11.03 15.12
CA LEU A 28 8.57 -10.20 15.64
C LEU A 28 7.76 -9.59 14.51
N LEU A 29 8.43 -8.99 13.51
CA LEU A 29 7.78 -8.42 12.33
C LEU A 29 6.96 -9.48 11.58
N GLU A 30 7.52 -10.66 11.33
CA GLU A 30 6.82 -11.73 10.64
C GLU A 30 5.56 -12.17 11.41
N ARG A 31 5.71 -12.45 12.71
CA ARG A 31 4.60 -12.99 13.53
C ARG A 31 3.52 -11.97 13.83
N VAL A 32 3.89 -10.70 14.02
CA VAL A 32 2.94 -9.65 14.42
C VAL A 32 2.33 -8.97 13.20
N LEU A 33 3.13 -8.64 12.19
CA LEU A 33 2.70 -7.82 11.06
C LEU A 33 2.49 -8.61 9.76
N LEU A 34 3.04 -9.81 9.61
CA LEU A 34 2.91 -10.61 8.37
C LEU A 34 2.21 -11.95 8.58
N THR A 35 1.52 -12.14 9.70
CA THR A 35 0.68 -13.33 9.94
C THR A 35 -0.77 -12.93 10.12
N LYS A 36 -1.69 -13.63 9.42
CA LYS A 36 -3.13 -13.41 9.51
C LYS A 36 -3.87 -14.74 9.68
N SER A 37 -5.11 -14.68 10.15
CA SER A 37 -5.94 -15.88 10.30
C SER A 37 -6.26 -16.50 8.94
N GLN A 38 -6.28 -17.84 8.87
CA GLN A 38 -6.61 -18.58 7.65
C GLN A 38 -7.98 -18.26 7.07
N HIS A 39 -8.94 -17.80 7.89
CA HIS A 39 -10.24 -17.32 7.40
C HIS A 39 -10.14 -16.17 6.37
N TRP A 40 -9.00 -15.48 6.30
CA TRP A 40 -8.75 -14.36 5.37
C TRP A 40 -7.85 -14.73 4.19
N GLU A 41 -7.52 -16.02 4.01
CA GLU A 41 -6.59 -16.49 2.98
C GLU A 41 -7.02 -16.13 1.55
N TYR A 42 -8.33 -15.98 1.32
CA TYR A 42 -8.88 -15.59 0.02
C TYR A 42 -8.42 -14.20 -0.45
N GLU A 43 -7.88 -13.34 0.43
CA GLU A 43 -7.41 -12.01 0.06
C GLU A 43 -6.05 -11.98 -0.66
N GLN A 44 -5.22 -13.02 -0.46
CA GLN A 44 -3.86 -13.11 -1.05
C GLN A 44 -3.04 -11.82 -0.82
N GLU A 45 -2.98 -11.37 0.44
CA GLU A 45 -2.50 -10.06 0.85
C GLU A 45 -0.97 -9.95 0.81
N TRP A 46 -0.48 -8.79 0.36
CA TRP A 46 0.93 -8.37 0.45
C TRP A 46 1.00 -7.08 1.27
N ARG A 47 2.01 -6.97 2.15
CA ARG A 47 2.22 -5.79 3.01
C ARG A 47 3.57 -5.16 2.74
N VAL A 48 3.61 -3.84 2.73
CA VAL A 48 4.84 -3.06 2.77
C VAL A 48 4.91 -2.41 4.16
N ILE A 49 5.99 -2.68 4.88
CA ILE A 49 6.20 -2.15 6.24
C ILE A 49 7.36 -1.16 6.17
N LYS A 50 7.07 0.13 6.32
CA LYS A 50 8.08 1.19 6.36
C LYS A 50 8.13 1.80 7.75
N ARG A 51 9.34 2.08 8.22
CA ARG A 51 9.54 2.88 9.43
C ARG A 51 9.26 4.34 9.10
N ASN A 52 8.73 5.08 10.05
CA ASN A 52 8.60 6.52 9.93
C ASN A 52 9.92 7.21 10.31
N ILE A 53 10.42 8.12 9.48
CA ILE A 53 11.55 8.99 9.81
C ILE A 53 11.03 10.17 10.65
N GLY A 54 11.52 10.28 11.88
CA GLY A 54 11.19 11.39 12.78
C GLY A 54 11.92 12.68 12.44
N PRO A 55 11.49 13.82 13.01
CA PRO A 55 12.14 15.12 12.77
C PRO A 55 13.61 15.13 13.19
N GLU A 56 13.97 14.53 14.32
CA GLU A 56 15.37 14.46 14.81
C GLU A 56 16.29 13.74 13.82
N GLU A 57 15.81 12.63 13.25
CA GLU A 57 16.59 11.85 12.30
C GLU A 57 16.70 12.57 10.94
N ARG A 58 15.64 13.28 10.53
CA ARG A 58 15.68 14.13 9.35
C ARG A 58 16.73 15.23 9.50
N ASP A 59 16.79 15.87 10.67
CA ASP A 59 17.76 16.93 10.96
C ASP A 59 19.20 16.36 10.97
N PHE A 60 19.40 15.16 11.52
CA PHE A 60 20.67 14.42 11.41
C PHE A 60 21.11 14.20 9.95
N TYR A 61 20.20 13.81 9.06
CA TYR A 61 20.55 13.65 7.63
C TYR A 61 20.90 14.99 6.97
N TYR A 62 20.18 16.08 7.29
CA TYR A 62 20.50 17.42 6.79
C TYR A 62 21.88 17.91 7.25
N GLU A 63 22.25 17.67 8.50
CA GLU A 63 23.58 18.00 9.02
C GLU A 63 24.68 17.21 8.31
N ARG A 64 24.45 15.92 8.05
CA ARG A 64 25.38 15.06 7.33
C ARG A 64 25.60 15.50 5.89
N TYR A 65 24.54 15.91 5.21
CA TYR A 65 24.61 16.54 3.89
C TYR A 65 25.41 17.84 3.93
N SER A 66 25.08 18.74 4.87
CA SER A 66 25.74 20.05 5.02
C SER A 66 27.23 19.91 5.32
N SER A 67 27.62 18.82 6.00
CA SER A 67 29.01 18.49 6.31
C SER A 67 29.76 17.79 5.17
N GLY A 68 29.10 17.53 4.03
CA GLY A 68 29.68 16.82 2.87
C GLY A 68 29.88 15.32 3.06
N ASN A 69 29.30 14.73 4.12
CA ASN A 69 29.48 13.33 4.52
C ASN A 69 28.38 12.40 3.97
N ALA A 70 27.46 12.92 3.15
CA ALA A 70 26.38 12.17 2.50
C ALA A 70 25.92 12.88 1.22
N CYS A 71 25.47 12.10 0.24
CA CYS A 71 24.89 12.63 -1.00
C CYS A 71 23.41 12.98 -0.81
N LEU A 72 22.95 14.05 -1.47
CA LEU A 72 21.54 14.46 -1.46
C LEU A 72 20.62 13.35 -2.00
N GLU A 73 21.07 12.63 -3.03
CA GLU A 73 20.29 11.55 -3.66
C GLU A 73 20.03 10.38 -2.71
N GLU A 74 21.03 9.99 -1.92
CA GLU A 74 20.90 8.91 -0.93
C GLU A 74 19.90 9.29 0.17
N ILE A 75 19.96 10.53 0.65
CA ILE A 75 19.05 11.04 1.67
C ILE A 75 17.64 11.16 1.11
N ALA A 76 17.49 11.67 -0.11
CA ALA A 76 16.19 11.79 -0.78
C ALA A 76 15.56 10.41 -0.98
N SER A 77 16.32 9.42 -1.48
CA SER A 77 15.86 8.04 -1.66
C SER A 77 15.47 7.39 -0.33
N LEU A 78 16.23 7.62 0.74
CA LEU A 78 15.93 7.10 2.07
C LEU A 78 14.64 7.70 2.63
N ILE A 79 14.45 9.01 2.49
CA ILE A 79 13.25 9.73 2.93
C ILE A 79 12.03 9.29 2.11
N GLU A 80 12.16 9.18 0.79
CA GLU A 80 11.09 8.68 -0.08
C GLU A 80 10.70 7.24 0.30
N SER A 81 11.67 6.41 0.64
CA SER A 81 11.44 5.01 1.00
C SER A 81 10.91 4.81 2.43
N ASN A 82 11.10 5.76 3.35
CA ASN A 82 10.80 5.62 4.79
C ASN A 82 10.05 6.83 5.38
N GLY A 83 9.33 7.59 4.56
CA GLY A 83 8.64 8.83 4.98
C GLY A 83 7.38 8.63 5.82
N GLY A 84 7.05 7.41 6.24
CA GLY A 84 5.80 7.12 6.96
C GLY A 84 4.54 7.26 6.09
N PRO A 85 3.34 7.48 6.65
CA PRO A 85 2.13 7.65 5.85
C PRO A 85 2.26 8.84 4.91
N GLY A 86 2.17 8.59 3.60
CA GLY A 86 2.46 9.61 2.60
C GLY A 86 2.12 9.19 1.17
N LEU A 87 2.41 10.09 0.24
CA LEU A 87 2.28 9.86 -1.19
C LEU A 87 3.54 9.16 -1.69
N TYR A 88 3.40 7.90 -2.09
CA TYR A 88 4.48 7.13 -2.70
C TYR A 88 4.35 7.18 -4.22
N SER A 89 5.48 7.36 -4.89
CA SER A 89 5.57 7.15 -6.32
C SER A 89 5.43 5.66 -6.61
N PHE A 90 4.55 5.31 -7.55
CA PHE A 90 4.47 3.95 -8.07
C PHE A 90 4.22 4.02 -9.57
N GLU A 91 4.69 3.00 -10.28
CA GLU A 91 4.45 2.85 -11.71
C GLU A 91 2.95 2.95 -12.01
N PRO A 92 2.49 3.86 -12.88
CA PRO A 92 1.05 4.01 -13.16
C PRO A 92 0.36 2.70 -13.59
N ASN A 93 1.12 1.79 -14.21
CA ASN A 93 0.69 0.45 -14.63
C ASN A 93 0.51 -0.55 -13.47
N ALA A 94 0.95 -0.21 -12.25
CA ALA A 94 0.72 -1.03 -11.05
C ALA A 94 -0.77 -1.07 -10.68
N ILE A 95 -1.53 -0.01 -10.97
CA ILE A 95 -2.98 -0.02 -10.83
C ILE A 95 -3.60 -0.69 -12.05
N ARG A 96 -4.21 -1.85 -11.85
CA ARG A 96 -4.89 -2.60 -12.93
C ARG A 96 -6.35 -2.21 -13.10
N SER A 97 -7.00 -1.83 -12.00
CA SER A 97 -8.43 -1.54 -11.97
C SER A 97 -8.81 -0.62 -10.83
N ILE A 98 -9.80 0.24 -11.08
CA ILE A 98 -10.43 1.09 -10.06
C ILE A 98 -11.89 0.68 -9.94
N PHE A 99 -12.34 0.50 -8.71
CA PHE A 99 -13.73 0.18 -8.37
C PHE A 99 -14.36 1.36 -7.65
N PHE A 100 -15.41 1.92 -8.24
CA PHE A 100 -16.20 2.97 -7.64
C PHE A 100 -17.24 2.33 -6.70
N GLY A 101 -17.17 2.67 -5.42
CA GLY A 101 -18.10 2.14 -4.43
C GLY A 101 -19.54 2.53 -4.72
N ALA A 102 -20.50 1.71 -4.29
CA ALA A 102 -21.94 1.88 -4.58
C ALA A 102 -22.56 3.21 -4.10
N LYS A 103 -21.88 3.94 -3.22
CA LYS A 103 -22.32 5.22 -2.67
C LYS A 103 -21.38 6.39 -3.03
N ILE A 104 -20.50 6.19 -4.02
CA ILE A 104 -19.62 7.27 -4.48
C ILE A 104 -20.44 8.45 -5.01
N LEU A 105 -20.00 9.66 -4.68
CA LEU A 105 -20.61 10.86 -5.22
C LEU A 105 -20.32 10.99 -6.73
N PRO A 106 -21.31 11.36 -7.56
CA PRO A 106 -21.13 11.46 -9.01
C PRO A 106 -19.97 12.37 -9.44
N GLU A 107 -19.73 13.46 -8.71
CA GLU A 107 -18.63 14.40 -8.93
C GLU A 107 -17.26 13.71 -8.80
N HIS A 108 -17.00 13.01 -7.69
CA HIS A 108 -15.75 12.31 -7.47
C HIS A 108 -15.54 11.18 -8.46
N ARG A 109 -16.61 10.47 -8.81
CA ARG A 109 -16.56 9.44 -9.86
C ARG A 109 -16.11 10.03 -11.19
N LEU A 110 -16.68 11.17 -11.59
CA LEU A 110 -16.32 11.86 -12.83
C LEU A 110 -14.89 12.39 -12.78
N ASP A 111 -14.44 12.94 -11.65
CA ASP A 111 -13.08 13.43 -11.47
C ASP A 111 -12.05 12.33 -11.73
N VAL A 112 -12.26 11.14 -11.14
CA VAL A 112 -11.36 9.99 -11.36
C VAL A 112 -11.41 9.49 -12.80
N ILE A 113 -12.61 9.39 -13.40
CA ILE A 113 -12.75 8.97 -14.81
C ILE A 113 -11.99 9.94 -15.74
N ASN A 114 -12.16 11.25 -15.52
CA ASN A 114 -11.51 12.29 -16.30
C ASN A 114 -10.00 12.25 -16.11
N PHE A 115 -9.53 12.02 -14.88
CA PHE A 115 -8.10 11.85 -14.59
C PHE A 115 -7.49 10.67 -15.35
N VAL A 116 -8.15 9.51 -15.33
CA VAL A 116 -7.69 8.29 -16.02
C VAL A 116 -7.64 8.50 -17.53
N LYS A 117 -8.68 9.12 -18.11
CA LYS A 117 -8.74 9.44 -19.55
C LYS A 117 -7.69 10.46 -19.96
N LYS A 118 -7.53 11.53 -19.18
CA LYS A 118 -6.56 12.62 -19.45
C LYS A 118 -5.12 12.11 -19.47
N ASN A 119 -4.78 11.19 -18.59
CA ASN A 119 -3.44 10.61 -18.49
C ASN A 119 -3.24 9.36 -19.36
N ASN A 120 -4.23 8.99 -20.19
CA ASN A 120 -4.20 7.81 -21.07
C ASN A 120 -3.78 6.51 -20.35
N LEU A 121 -4.29 6.31 -19.12
CA LEU A 121 -3.93 5.16 -18.30
C LEU A 121 -4.77 3.95 -18.74
N GLY A 122 -4.12 2.81 -18.99
CA GLY A 122 -4.76 1.53 -19.38
C GLY A 122 -5.53 0.83 -18.26
N ILE A 123 -6.15 1.59 -17.35
CA ILE A 123 -6.79 1.11 -16.13
C ILE A 123 -8.24 0.76 -16.40
N LYS A 124 -8.69 -0.41 -15.93
CA LYS A 124 -10.09 -0.83 -16.04
C LYS A 124 -10.94 -0.15 -14.97
N LEU A 125 -12.04 0.46 -15.37
CA LEU A 125 -12.94 1.17 -14.45
C LEU A 125 -14.21 0.34 -14.23
N PHE A 126 -14.65 0.22 -12.98
CA PHE A 126 -15.83 -0.55 -12.61
C PHE A 126 -16.70 0.23 -11.63
N ASP A 127 -18.02 0.20 -11.83
CA ASP A 127 -19.00 0.57 -10.81
C ASP A 127 -19.37 -0.65 -9.97
N ILE A 128 -19.47 -0.46 -8.66
CA ILE A 128 -20.03 -1.44 -7.75
C ILE A 128 -21.49 -1.12 -7.51
N GLU A 129 -22.37 -2.09 -7.74
CA GLU A 129 -23.81 -1.99 -7.51
C GLU A 129 -24.20 -2.96 -6.37
N LEU A 130 -25.05 -2.49 -5.45
CA LEU A 130 -25.60 -3.31 -4.37
C LEU A 130 -26.74 -4.18 -4.90
N ASP A 131 -26.62 -5.49 -4.72
CA ASP A 131 -27.70 -6.43 -4.98
C ASP A 131 -28.66 -6.46 -3.78
N SER A 132 -29.88 -5.95 -3.97
CA SER A 132 -30.89 -5.88 -2.90
C SER A 132 -31.54 -7.22 -2.58
N GLN A 133 -31.37 -8.24 -3.43
CA GLN A 133 -31.98 -9.56 -3.23
C GLN A 133 -31.01 -10.53 -2.55
N TYR A 134 -29.75 -10.51 -2.96
CA TYR A 134 -28.74 -11.47 -2.50
C TYR A 134 -27.72 -10.87 -1.53
N PHE A 135 -27.81 -9.58 -1.21
CA PHE A 135 -26.88 -8.87 -0.33
C PHE A 135 -25.42 -8.96 -0.81
N TRP A 136 -25.20 -8.95 -2.13
CA TRP A 136 -23.89 -9.05 -2.76
C TRP A 136 -23.51 -7.76 -3.49
N LEU A 137 -22.24 -7.67 -3.90
CA LEU A 137 -21.71 -6.57 -4.70
C LEU A 137 -21.52 -7.02 -6.15
N ASN A 138 -22.29 -6.43 -7.06
CA ASN A 138 -22.14 -6.64 -8.49
C ASN A 138 -21.14 -5.63 -9.06
N LYS A 139 -20.27 -6.05 -9.98
CA LYS A 139 -19.34 -5.15 -10.67
C LYS A 139 -19.79 -4.94 -12.13
N LYS A 140 -19.84 -3.69 -12.57
CA LYS A 140 -20.17 -3.29 -13.93
C LYS A 140 -19.02 -2.52 -14.54
N GLN A 141 -18.44 -3.04 -15.63
CA GLN A 141 -17.34 -2.35 -16.29
C GLN A 141 -17.83 -1.09 -17.00
N ILE A 142 -17.14 0.01 -16.77
CA ILE A 142 -17.35 1.28 -17.46
C ILE A 142 -16.56 1.22 -18.77
N ARG A 143 -17.23 1.49 -19.88
CA ARG A 143 -16.62 1.58 -21.22
C ARG A 143 -16.03 2.97 -21.46
#